data_AF-A0A7L3MJT9-F1
#
_entry.id   AF-A0A7L3MJT9-F1
#
_cell.length_a   1.000
_cell.length_b   1.000
_cell.length_c   1.000
_cell.angle_alpha   90.00
_cell.angle_beta   90.00
_cell.angle_gamma   90.00
#
_symmetry.space_group_name_H-M   'P 1'
#
loop_
_entity.id
_entity.type
_entity.pdbx_description
1 polymer ?
#
loop_
_entity_poly.entity_id
_entity_poly.type
_entity_poly.pdbx_seq_one_letter_code
_entity_poly.pdbx_strand_id
1 'polypeptide(L)' 'GERMRSRCTASADTVCSPCQDGYFSSQHHHGFCRSCTICQARKGSVEVKPCERTSDRVCVCQAGFQP' A
#
# COMPACT_ATOMS: atom_id res chain seq x y z
N GLY A 1 -4.21 -1.51 6.94
CA GLY A 1 -4.70 -0.32 6.24
C GLY A 1 -5.94 -0.73 5.49
N GLU A 2 -6.86 0.22 5.42
CA GLU A 2 -8.23 0.00 5.01
C GLU A 2 -8.64 1.12 4.07
N ARG A 3 -9.68 0.86 3.29
CA ARG A 3 -10.35 1.86 2.45
C ARG A 3 -11.78 2.03 2.88
N MET A 4 -12.32 3.23 2.71
CA MET A 4 -13.76 3.43 2.86
C MET A 4 -14.49 2.69 1.72
N ARG A 5 -15.42 1.81 2.09
CA ARG A 5 -16.33 1.15 1.15
C ARG A 5 -17.62 1.94 0.99
N SER A 6 -18.13 2.48 2.10
CA SER A 6 -19.37 3.27 2.12
C SER A 6 -19.24 4.40 3.12
N ARG A 7 -19.67 5.60 2.72
CA ARG A 7 -19.72 6.78 3.60
C ARG A 7 -20.89 6.63 4.58
N CYS A 8 -20.73 7.17 5.79
CA CYS A 8 -21.83 7.29 6.75
C CYS A 8 -23.04 8.05 6.17
N THR A 9 -24.22 7.64 6.61
CA THR A 9 -25.50 8.34 6.38
C THR A 9 -26.10 8.72 7.74
N ALA A 10 -27.27 9.37 7.75
CA ALA A 10 -27.97 9.69 9.01
C ALA A 10 -28.35 8.46 9.86
N SER A 11 -28.32 7.26 9.26
CA SER A 11 -28.74 6.01 9.90
C SER A 11 -27.69 4.90 9.86
N ALA A 12 -26.51 5.13 9.28
CA ALA A 12 -25.47 4.12 9.15
C ALA A 12 -24.06 4.72 9.27
N ASP A 13 -23.18 4.01 9.96
CA ASP A 13 -21.78 4.38 10.09
C ASP A 13 -20.98 4.18 8.80
N THR A 14 -19.78 4.76 8.76
CA THR A 14 -18.83 4.55 7.67
C THR A 14 -18.35 3.10 7.68
N VAL A 15 -18.52 2.42 6.56
CA VAL A 15 -18.05 1.03 6.41
C VAL A 15 -16.66 1.06 5.78
N CYS A 16 -15.67 0.61 6.55
CA CYS A 16 -14.33 0.36 6.05
C CYS A 16 -14.19 -1.07 5.54
N SER A 17 -13.33 -1.28 4.56
CA SER A 17 -12.94 -2.61 4.11
C SER A 17 -11.43 -2.71 4.01
N PRO A 18 -10.86 -3.86 4.36
CA PRO A 18 -9.42 -4.03 4.31
C PRO A 18 -8.88 -3.93 2.88
N CYS A 19 -7.63 -3.50 2.73
CA CYS A 19 -6.95 -3.58 1.43
C CYS A 19 -6.69 -5.04 1.03
N GLN A 20 -6.84 -5.33 -0.26
CA GLN A 20 -6.51 -6.62 -0.86
C GLN A 20 -4.98 -6.84 -0.85
N ASP A 21 -4.55 -8.09 -1.01
CA ASP A 21 -3.14 -8.42 -1.14
C ASP A 21 -2.49 -7.67 -2.30
N GLY A 22 -1.28 -7.16 -2.08
CA GLY A 22 -0.59 -6.28 -3.03
C GLY A 22 -1.05 -4.82 -2.99
N TYR A 23 -1.95 -4.44 -2.07
CA TYR A 23 -2.36 -3.06 -1.86
C TYR A 23 -2.19 -2.63 -0.39
N PHE A 24 -1.88 -1.34 -0.20
CA PHE A 24 -1.73 -0.72 1.11
C PHE A 24 -2.54 0.58 1.22
N SER A 25 -2.87 0.95 2.45
CA SER A 25 -3.40 2.28 2.76
C SER A 25 -2.79 2.76 4.07
N SER A 26 -2.04 3.86 4.00
CA SER A 26 -1.48 4.55 5.17
C SER A 26 -2.46 5.52 5.82
N GLN A 27 -3.57 5.84 5.15
CA GLN A 27 -4.61 6.72 5.67
C GLN A 27 -5.82 5.89 6.11
N HIS A 28 -6.17 6.01 7.40
CA HIS A 28 -7.15 5.16 8.03
C HIS A 28 -8.61 5.42 7.62
N HIS A 29 -8.94 6.53 6.96
CA HIS A 29 -10.34 6.98 6.91
C HIS A 29 -10.88 7.32 5.52
N HIS A 30 -10.08 7.81 4.57
CA HIS A 30 -10.60 8.37 3.31
C HIS A 30 -9.80 7.99 2.05
N GLY A 31 -8.67 7.30 2.21
CA GLY A 31 -7.82 6.91 1.09
C GLY A 31 -8.31 5.64 0.38
N PHE A 32 -8.20 5.61 -0.94
CA PHE A 32 -8.23 4.34 -1.67
C PHE A 32 -6.96 3.55 -1.37
N CYS A 33 -7.07 2.23 -1.38
CA CYS A 33 -5.90 1.36 -1.31
C CYS A 33 -5.01 1.62 -2.54
N ARG A 34 -3.74 1.90 -2.30
CA ARG A 34 -2.73 2.08 -3.34
C ARG A 34 -2.06 0.75 -3.61
N SER A 35 -1.76 0.47 -4.88
CA SER A 35 -0.96 -0.69 -5.24
C SER A 35 0.42 -0.54 -4.61
N CYS A 36 0.91 -1.61 -4.00
CA CYS A 36 2.28 -1.65 -3.53
C CYS A 36 3.24 -1.47 -4.70
N THR A 37 4.33 -0.74 -4.47
CA THR A 37 5.45 -0.63 -5.43
C THR A 37 5.86 -2.05 -5.86
N ILE A 38 6.47 -2.26 -7.04
CA ILE A 38 7.07 -3.55 -7.46
C ILE A 38 8.59 -3.38 -7.63
N CYS A 39 9.41 -4.23 -6.98
CA CYS A 39 10.87 -4.12 -7.06
C CYS A 39 11.29 -4.87 -8.30
N GLN A 40 11.99 -4.17 -9.17
CA GLN A 40 12.53 -4.72 -10.39
C GLN A 40 13.93 -5.25 -10.11
N ALA A 41 14.01 -6.52 -9.72
CA ALA A 41 15.30 -7.20 -9.49
C ALA A 41 16.20 -7.13 -10.74
N ARG A 42 15.61 -7.18 -11.95
CA ARG A 42 16.34 -6.99 -13.22
C ARG A 42 16.99 -5.61 -13.38
N LYS A 43 16.51 -4.59 -12.66
CA LYS A 43 17.09 -3.24 -12.63
C LYS A 43 17.93 -3.00 -11.37
N GLY A 44 18.29 -4.06 -10.66
CA GLY A 44 19.10 -3.98 -9.44
C GLY A 44 18.35 -3.41 -8.25
N SER A 45 17.01 -3.46 -8.21
CA SER A 45 16.25 -3.07 -7.01
C SER A 45 15.79 -4.29 -6.22
N VAL A 46 16.00 -4.27 -4.91
CA VAL A 46 15.65 -5.35 -3.98
C VAL A 46 14.68 -4.86 -2.93
N GLU A 47 13.82 -5.77 -2.50
CA GLU A 47 12.88 -5.51 -1.41
C GLU A 47 13.59 -5.59 -0.07
N VAL A 48 13.49 -4.52 0.71
CA VAL A 48 13.99 -4.47 2.10
C VAL A 48 12.87 -4.40 3.13
N LYS A 49 11.67 -4.02 2.69
CA LYS A 49 10.46 -4.08 3.50
C LYS A 49 9.33 -4.65 2.65
N PRO A 50 8.62 -5.69 3.12
CA PRO A 50 7.48 -6.24 2.40
C PRO A 50 6.32 -5.23 2.31
N CYS A 51 5.42 -5.48 1.35
CA CYS A 51 4.15 -4.78 1.26
C CYS A 51 3.28 -5.17 2.46
N GLU A 52 2.85 -4.18 3.23
CA GLU A 52 1.90 -4.40 4.33
C GLU A 52 0.60 -3.67 4.03
N ARG A 53 -0.51 -4.09 4.62
CA ARG A 53 -1.79 -3.42 4.40
C ARG A 53 -1.77 -1.95 4.82
N THR A 54 -0.88 -1.57 5.73
CA THR A 54 -0.68 -0.21 6.26
C THR A 54 0.49 0.55 5.64
N SER A 55 1.39 -0.13 4.91
CA SER A 55 2.66 0.45 4.45
C SER A 55 3.04 -0.06 3.07
N ASP A 56 3.59 0.84 2.26
CA ASP A 56 4.18 0.44 0.99
C ASP A 56 5.38 -0.48 1.19
N ARG A 57 5.67 -1.24 0.14
CA ARG A 57 6.85 -2.05 -0.03
C ARG A 57 8.05 -1.17 -0.34
N VAL A 58 9.14 -1.33 0.42
CA VAL A 58 10.34 -0.50 0.22
C VAL A 58 11.32 -1.25 -0.68
N CYS A 59 11.63 -0.63 -1.82
CA CYS A 59 12.72 -1.05 -2.70
C CYS A 59 13.94 -0.18 -2.47
N VAL A 60 15.11 -0.80 -2.45
CA VAL A 60 16.39 -0.09 -2.52
C VAL A 60 17.18 -0.57 -3.73
N CYS A 61 17.96 0.33 -4.33
CA CYS A 61 18.92 -0.05 -5.35
C CYS A 61 20.10 -0.78 -4.70
N GLN A 62 20.54 -1.87 -5.31
CA GLN A 62 21.79 -2.53 -4.95
C GLN A 62 22.99 -1.67 -5.38
N ALA A 63 24.07 -1.76 -4.60
CA ALA A 63 25.33 -1.11 -4.93
C ALA A 63 25.80 -1.53 -6.33
N GLY A 64 26.16 -0.56 -7.17
CA GLY A 64 26.51 -0.77 -8.59
C GLY A 64 25.37 -0.54 -9.59
N PHE A 65 24.13 -0.31 -9.14
CA PHE A 65 22.98 0.08 -9.97
C PHE A 65 22.50 1.52 -9.70
N GLN A 66 23.24 2.30 -8.91
CA GLN A 66 23.02 3.73 -8.71
C GLN A 66 23.77 4.51 -9.80
N PRO A 67 23.14 5.54 -10.43
CA PRO A 67 23.83 6.41 -11.38
C PRO A 67 24.91 7.26 -10.71
#